data_AF-A0A5N8YIK9-F1
#
_entry.id   AF-A0A5N8YIK9-F1
#
_cell.length_a   1.000
_cell.length_b   1.000
_cell.length_c   1.000
_cell.angle_alpha   90.00
_cell.angle_beta   90.00
_cell.angle_gamma   90.00
#
_symmetry.space_group_name_H-M   'P 1'
#
loop_
_entity.id
_entity.type
_entity.pdbx_description
1 polymer ?
#
loop_
_entity_poly.entity_id
_entity_poly.type
_entity_poly.pdbx_seq_one_letter_code
_entity_poly.pdbx_strand_id
1 'polypeptide(L)'
;MTPEQKRIQNYLMGQGSKYSFDELWPRAVSARLQMIDEIQGLTQEQADFSFDKDEWTIAEVLHHVIASTARVTEVVELLANGKIPDTEGVEPPREPADAGINILIEKITEGAINWAVMTSRLPKGSGKSLTSSHSFFGELNSGAWYMFQRVHDLDHVGQITACKQHPEYPDGV
;
A
#
# COMPACT_ATOMS: atom_id res chain seq x y z
N MET A 1 8.77 16.26 10.13
CA MET A 1 8.21 16.12 8.77
C MET A 1 9.01 16.98 7.80
N THR A 2 9.51 16.39 6.72
CA THR A 2 10.23 17.09 5.63
C THR A 2 9.26 17.90 4.75
N PRO A 3 9.75 18.83 3.90
CA PRO A 3 8.88 19.55 2.95
C PRO A 3 8.08 18.63 2.02
N GLU A 4 8.70 17.53 1.58
CA GLU A 4 8.08 16.55 0.71
C GLU A 4 6.99 15.74 1.44
N GLN A 5 7.26 15.28 2.66
CA GLN A 5 6.25 14.62 3.49
C GLN A 5 5.05 15.53 3.75
N LYS A 6 5.28 16.83 3.96
CA LYS A 6 4.21 17.82 4.13
C LYS A 6 3.39 18.02 2.86
N ARG A 7 4.05 18.02 1.68
CA ARG A 7 3.38 18.08 0.38
C ARG A 7 2.46 16.88 0.17
N ILE A 8 2.94 15.68 0.47
CA ILE A 8 2.17 14.43 0.39
C ILE A 8 1.02 14.45 1.40
N GLN A 9 1.26 14.82 2.65
CA GLN A 9 0.21 14.95 3.68
C GLN A 9 -0.92 15.89 3.20
N ASN A 10 -0.57 17.07 2.68
CA ASN A 10 -1.56 18.02 2.16
C ASN A 10 -2.37 17.42 1.00
N TYR A 11 -1.73 16.67 0.11
CA TYR A 11 -2.41 15.94 -0.96
C TYR A 11 -3.38 14.89 -0.38
N LEU A 12 -2.94 14.05 0.56
CA LEU A 12 -3.75 13.01 1.18
C LEU A 12 -4.98 13.61 1.88
N MET A 13 -4.78 14.63 2.71
CA MET A 13 -5.86 15.33 3.40
C MET A 13 -6.80 16.04 2.42
N GLY A 14 -6.26 16.66 1.37
CA GLY A 14 -7.03 17.36 0.35
C GLY A 14 -7.92 16.41 -0.47
N GLN A 15 -7.41 15.24 -0.87
CA GLN A 15 -8.22 14.23 -1.56
C GLN A 15 -9.22 13.56 -0.60
N GLY A 16 -8.72 13.12 0.56
CA GLY A 16 -9.49 12.36 1.55
C GLY A 16 -10.64 13.12 2.18
N SER A 17 -10.57 14.46 2.22
CA SER A 17 -11.66 15.30 2.72
C SER A 17 -12.65 15.74 1.62
N LYS A 18 -12.24 15.66 0.35
CA LYS A 18 -13.02 16.19 -0.78
C LYS A 18 -13.95 15.17 -1.41
N TYR A 19 -13.53 13.91 -1.53
CA TYR A 19 -14.22 12.89 -2.31
C TYR A 19 -14.66 11.73 -1.44
N SER A 20 -15.84 11.17 -1.69
CA SER A 20 -16.33 9.92 -1.07
C SER A 20 -15.39 8.73 -1.33
N PHE A 21 -15.51 7.65 -0.55
CA PHE A 21 -14.72 6.44 -0.80
C PHE A 21 -14.99 5.84 -2.19
N ASP A 22 -16.23 5.86 -2.67
CA ASP A 22 -16.60 5.42 -4.02
C ASP A 22 -15.84 6.23 -5.10
N GLU A 23 -15.66 7.54 -4.90
CA GLU A 23 -14.91 8.41 -5.82
C GLU A 23 -13.39 8.28 -5.67
N LEU A 24 -12.89 7.89 -4.49
CA LEU A 24 -11.47 7.64 -4.25
C LEU A 24 -11.04 6.26 -4.77
N TRP A 25 -11.93 5.28 -4.76
CA TRP A 25 -11.66 3.89 -5.14
C TRP A 25 -10.98 3.72 -6.50
N PRO A 26 -11.41 4.37 -7.60
CA PRO A 26 -10.73 4.26 -8.89
C PRO A 26 -9.25 4.66 -8.82
N ARG A 27 -8.90 5.62 -7.95
CA ARG A 27 -7.51 6.05 -7.75
C ARG A 27 -6.73 5.01 -6.95
N ALA A 28 -7.30 4.45 -5.88
CA ALA A 28 -6.61 3.42 -5.10
C ALA A 28 -6.40 2.16 -5.94
N VAL A 29 -7.47 1.63 -6.56
CA VAL A 29 -7.40 0.39 -7.35
C VAL A 29 -6.46 0.51 -8.55
N SER A 30 -6.37 1.68 -9.19
CA SER A 30 -5.46 1.89 -10.32
C SER A 30 -3.99 1.76 -9.94
N ALA A 31 -3.60 2.10 -8.70
CA ALA A 31 -2.22 1.88 -8.23
C ALA A 31 -1.97 0.40 -7.92
N ARG A 32 -2.93 -0.27 -7.28
CA ARG A 32 -2.84 -1.71 -7.02
C ARG A 32 -2.77 -2.54 -8.30
N LEU A 33 -3.52 -2.17 -9.34
CA LEU A 33 -3.47 -2.84 -10.64
C LEU A 33 -2.10 -2.67 -11.31
N GLN A 34 -1.47 -1.50 -11.20
CA GLN A 34 -0.08 -1.33 -11.68
C GLN A 34 0.89 -2.26 -10.94
N MET A 35 0.74 -2.42 -9.63
CA MET A 35 1.55 -3.39 -8.87
C MET A 35 1.30 -4.81 -9.34
N ILE A 36 0.04 -5.19 -9.57
CA ILE A 36 -0.31 -6.52 -10.08
C ILE A 36 0.33 -6.76 -11.45
N ASP A 37 0.25 -5.80 -12.37
CA ASP A 37 0.88 -5.88 -13.69
C ASP A 37 2.41 -6.04 -13.58
N GLU A 38 3.04 -5.38 -12.59
CA GLU A 38 4.47 -5.53 -12.31
C GLU A 38 4.86 -6.89 -11.71
N ILE A 39 3.96 -7.64 -11.07
CA ILE A 39 4.36 -8.89 -10.40
C ILE A 39 3.83 -10.15 -11.05
N GLN A 40 2.87 -10.04 -11.96
CA GLN A 40 2.34 -11.21 -12.65
C GLN A 40 3.42 -11.89 -13.50
N GLY A 41 3.53 -13.21 -13.34
CA GLY A 41 4.47 -14.04 -14.09
C GLY A 41 5.90 -14.06 -13.56
N LEU A 42 6.19 -13.41 -12.43
CA LEU A 42 7.51 -13.48 -11.81
C LEU A 42 7.88 -14.92 -11.40
N THR A 43 9.11 -15.32 -11.69
CA THR A 43 9.69 -16.54 -11.13
C THR A 43 10.18 -16.30 -9.70
N GLN A 44 10.41 -17.38 -8.95
CA GLN A 44 10.97 -17.26 -7.60
C GLN A 44 12.38 -16.63 -7.62
N GLU A 45 13.21 -17.00 -8.61
CA GLU A 45 14.55 -16.44 -8.80
C GLU A 45 14.51 -14.93 -9.04
N GLN A 46 13.58 -14.46 -9.88
CA GLN A 46 13.33 -13.05 -10.12
C GLN A 46 12.82 -12.31 -8.88
N ALA A 47 12.00 -12.96 -8.07
CA ALA A 47 11.45 -12.38 -6.86
C ALA A 47 12.47 -12.25 -5.73
N ASP A 48 13.40 -13.21 -5.64
CA ASP A 48 14.46 -13.28 -4.62
C ASP A 48 15.74 -12.54 -5.04
N PHE A 49 15.80 -12.00 -6.25
CA PHE A 49 16.94 -11.23 -6.72
C PHE A 49 17.23 -10.03 -5.81
N SER A 50 18.47 -9.93 -5.36
CA SER A 50 19.00 -8.85 -4.52
C SER A 50 20.29 -8.33 -5.17
N PHE A 51 20.27 -7.06 -5.58
CA PHE A 51 21.44 -6.37 -6.14
C PHE A 51 22.22 -5.56 -5.09
N ASP A 52 21.59 -5.27 -3.96
CA ASP A 52 22.22 -4.64 -2.79
C ASP A 52 21.60 -5.24 -1.52
N LYS A 53 22.44 -5.50 -0.51
CA LYS A 53 22.02 -6.03 0.80
C LYS A 53 21.09 -5.08 1.56
N ASP A 54 21.19 -3.78 1.30
CA ASP A 54 20.38 -2.75 1.97
C ASP A 54 19.07 -2.49 1.22
N GLU A 55 18.95 -2.96 -0.02
CA GLU A 55 17.74 -2.90 -0.85
C GLU A 55 16.88 -4.16 -0.67
N TRP A 56 15.57 -3.97 -0.84
CA TRP A 56 14.58 -5.03 -0.65
C TRP A 56 14.44 -5.87 -1.92
N THR A 57 14.25 -7.18 -1.78
CA THR A 57 13.84 -8.03 -2.89
C THR A 57 12.37 -7.80 -3.23
N ILE A 58 11.93 -8.22 -4.41
CA ILE A 58 10.50 -8.11 -4.78
C ILE A 58 9.65 -8.96 -3.83
N ALA A 59 10.13 -10.14 -3.41
CA ALA A 59 9.43 -10.98 -2.44
C ALA A 59 9.24 -10.26 -1.09
N GLU A 60 10.27 -9.58 -0.58
CA GLU A 60 10.19 -8.79 0.65
C GLU A 60 9.22 -7.60 0.51
N VAL A 61 9.25 -6.90 -0.63
CA VAL A 61 8.31 -5.81 -0.93
C VAL A 61 6.87 -6.32 -0.90
N LEU A 62 6.57 -7.46 -1.55
CA LEU A 62 5.21 -8.00 -1.57
C LEU A 62 4.75 -8.45 -0.18
N HIS A 63 5.63 -9.10 0.59
CA HIS A 63 5.33 -9.50 1.96
C HIS A 63 4.92 -8.29 2.83
N HIS A 64 5.69 -7.20 2.76
CA HIS A 64 5.38 -5.95 3.45
C HIS A 64 4.08 -5.30 2.99
N VAL A 65 3.87 -5.20 1.67
CA VAL A 65 2.63 -4.61 1.13
C VAL A 65 1.41 -5.39 1.63
N ILE A 66 1.48 -6.72 1.70
CA ILE A 66 0.39 -7.55 2.24
C ILE A 66 0.11 -7.19 3.71
N ALA A 67 1.16 -7.18 4.55
CA ALA A 67 1.03 -6.87 5.97
C ALA A 67 0.51 -5.44 6.21
N SER A 68 1.07 -4.45 5.51
CA SER A 68 0.65 -3.06 5.57
C SER A 68 -0.81 -2.89 5.12
N THR A 69 -1.19 -3.49 3.99
CA THR A 69 -2.57 -3.38 3.44
C THR A 69 -3.61 -3.86 4.46
N ALA A 70 -3.35 -4.95 5.18
CA ALA A 70 -4.25 -5.46 6.21
C ALA A 70 -4.44 -4.44 7.34
N ARG A 71 -3.35 -3.82 7.82
CA ARG A 71 -3.38 -2.82 8.88
C ARG A 71 -4.03 -1.51 8.45
N VAL A 72 -3.73 -1.03 7.23
CA VAL A 72 -4.37 0.17 6.67
C VAL A 72 -5.88 -0.03 6.51
N THR A 73 -6.31 -1.22 6.06
CA THR A 73 -7.73 -1.57 5.94
C THR A 73 -8.44 -1.39 7.28
N GLU A 74 -7.89 -1.94 8.36
CA GLU A 74 -8.44 -1.82 9.71
C GLU A 74 -8.49 -0.35 10.18
N VAL A 75 -7.43 0.42 9.97
CA VAL A 75 -7.36 1.84 10.33
C VAL A 75 -8.46 2.64 9.61
N VAL A 76 -8.62 2.43 8.31
CA VAL A 76 -9.66 3.07 7.50
C VAL A 76 -11.05 2.71 8.01
N GLU A 77 -11.34 1.43 8.22
CA GLU A 77 -12.65 0.97 8.69
C GLU A 77 -12.99 1.54 10.07
N LEU A 78 -12.05 1.52 11.02
CA LEU A 78 -12.27 2.04 12.37
C LEU A 78 -12.51 3.55 12.36
N LEU A 79 -11.66 4.34 11.69
CA LEU A 79 -11.85 5.79 11.59
C LEU A 79 -13.14 6.14 10.87
N ALA A 80 -13.43 5.48 9.75
CA ALA A 80 -14.65 5.69 8.99
C ALA A 80 -15.89 5.34 9.82
N ASN A 81 -15.79 4.45 10.82
CA ASN A 81 -16.87 4.10 11.75
C ASN A 81 -16.81 4.86 13.09
N GLY A 82 -15.98 5.90 13.22
CA GLY A 82 -15.98 6.77 14.39
C GLY A 82 -15.13 6.27 15.56
N LYS A 83 -14.20 5.34 15.33
CA LYS A 83 -13.26 4.82 16.33
C LYS A 83 -11.85 5.24 15.98
N ILE A 84 -11.04 5.57 16.99
CA ILE A 84 -9.62 5.89 16.80
C ILE A 84 -8.83 4.57 16.90
N PRO A 85 -8.20 4.11 15.82
CA PRO A 85 -7.40 2.89 15.81
C PRO A 85 -6.01 3.13 16.40
N ASP A 86 -5.38 2.04 16.85
CA ASP A 86 -3.92 1.99 16.93
C ASP A 86 -3.33 1.82 15.53
N THR A 87 -2.29 2.59 15.25
CA THR A 87 -1.61 2.65 13.95
C THR A 87 -0.24 1.97 13.98
N GLU A 88 0.12 1.32 15.09
CA GLU A 88 1.30 0.48 15.15
C GLU A 88 1.22 -0.66 14.11
N GLY A 89 2.37 -0.97 13.49
CA GLY A 89 2.50 -2.02 12.49
C GLY A 89 1.93 -1.71 11.11
N VAL A 90 1.45 -0.49 10.84
CA VAL A 90 1.05 -0.07 9.48
C VAL A 90 2.23 -0.10 8.51
N GLU A 91 3.40 0.32 8.97
CA GLU A 91 4.66 0.23 8.23
C GLU A 91 5.57 -0.73 8.99
N PRO A 92 5.40 -2.06 8.81
CA PRO A 92 6.26 -3.03 9.47
C PRO A 92 7.71 -2.88 8.98
N PRO A 93 8.70 -3.30 9.78
CA PRO A 93 10.09 -3.30 9.34
C PRO A 93 10.30 -4.28 8.17
N ARG A 94 11.44 -4.17 7.49
CA ARG A 94 11.88 -5.16 6.50
C ARG A 94 11.98 -6.53 7.17
N GLU A 95 11.23 -7.50 6.63
CA GLU A 95 11.28 -8.89 7.03
C GLU A 95 11.43 -9.80 5.80
N PRO A 96 12.11 -10.95 5.91
CA PRO A 96 12.15 -11.93 4.84
C PRO A 96 10.75 -12.39 4.47
N ALA A 97 10.51 -12.65 3.18
CA ALA A 97 9.24 -13.18 2.72
C ALA A 97 8.95 -14.55 3.36
N ASP A 98 7.74 -14.71 3.90
CA ASP A 98 7.27 -15.92 4.58
C ASP A 98 6.69 -17.00 3.65
N ALA A 99 6.58 -16.70 2.35
CA ALA A 99 5.95 -17.54 1.36
C ALA A 99 6.59 -17.39 -0.03
N GLY A 100 6.39 -18.38 -0.90
CA GLY A 100 6.84 -18.33 -2.29
C GLY A 100 6.05 -17.33 -3.15
N ILE A 101 6.65 -16.88 -4.25
CA ILE A 101 6.15 -15.78 -5.08
C ILE A 101 4.71 -15.97 -5.56
N ASN A 102 4.31 -17.17 -5.96
CA ASN A 102 2.94 -17.43 -6.41
C ASN A 102 1.91 -17.13 -5.31
N ILE A 103 2.20 -17.52 -4.07
CA ILE A 103 1.33 -17.26 -2.91
C ILE A 103 1.30 -15.75 -2.60
N LEU A 104 2.44 -15.07 -2.72
CA LEU A 104 2.49 -13.61 -2.50
C LEU A 104 1.66 -12.86 -3.55
N ILE A 105 1.75 -13.23 -4.84
CA ILE A 105 0.94 -12.64 -5.91
C ILE A 105 -0.55 -12.88 -5.67
N GLU A 106 -0.93 -14.11 -5.26
CA GLU A 106 -2.31 -14.43 -4.88
C GLU A 106 -2.80 -13.53 -3.74
N LYS A 107 -2.01 -13.38 -2.66
CA LYS A 107 -2.35 -12.52 -1.51
C LYS A 107 -2.45 -11.04 -1.88
N ILE A 108 -1.61 -10.53 -2.78
CA ILE A 108 -1.72 -9.14 -3.27
C ILE A 108 -3.04 -8.93 -4.02
N THR A 109 -3.41 -9.90 -4.85
CA THR A 109 -4.68 -9.89 -5.61
C THR A 109 -5.88 -9.99 -4.67
N GLU A 110 -5.82 -10.89 -3.68
CA GLU A 110 -6.83 -11.01 -2.63
C GLU A 110 -6.98 -9.70 -1.85
N GLY A 111 -5.87 -9.05 -1.48
CA GLY A 111 -5.86 -7.74 -0.84
C GLY A 111 -6.58 -6.68 -1.66
N ALA A 112 -6.41 -6.67 -2.99
CA ALA A 112 -7.11 -5.76 -3.88
C ALA A 112 -8.64 -5.97 -3.88
N ILE A 113 -9.07 -7.24 -3.92
CA ILE A 113 -10.48 -7.63 -3.85
C ILE A 113 -11.07 -7.24 -2.50
N ASN A 114 -10.39 -7.57 -1.41
CA ASN A 114 -10.82 -7.25 -0.05
C ASN A 114 -10.92 -5.74 0.17
N TRP A 115 -9.99 -4.95 -0.40
CA TRP A 115 -10.07 -3.49 -0.37
C TRP A 115 -11.32 -2.95 -1.07
N ALA A 116 -11.67 -3.51 -2.24
CA ALA A 116 -12.91 -3.13 -2.94
C ALA A 116 -14.16 -3.52 -2.15
N VAL A 117 -14.18 -4.71 -1.54
CA VAL A 117 -15.27 -5.16 -0.68
C VAL A 117 -15.42 -4.26 0.55
N MET A 118 -14.32 -3.93 1.23
CA MET A 118 -14.29 -3.01 2.36
C MET A 118 -14.84 -1.63 1.95
N THR A 119 -14.35 -1.09 0.84
CA THR A 119 -14.82 0.20 0.28
C THR A 119 -16.34 0.23 0.14
N SER A 120 -16.94 -0.85 -0.40
CA SER A 120 -18.40 -0.93 -0.61
C SER A 120 -19.24 -0.91 0.68
N ARG A 121 -18.62 -1.21 1.83
CA ARG A 121 -19.26 -1.26 3.15
C ARG A 121 -19.03 0.00 3.98
N LEU A 122 -18.11 0.87 3.56
CA LEU A 122 -17.82 2.11 4.26
C LEU A 122 -19.00 3.10 4.18
N PRO A 123 -19.15 3.99 5.17
CA PRO A 123 -20.08 5.12 5.08
C PRO A 123 -19.79 5.98 3.85
N LYS A 124 -20.81 6.62 3.28
CA LYS A 124 -20.66 7.42 2.05
C LYS A 124 -19.66 8.57 2.15
N GLY A 125 -19.48 9.13 3.34
CA GLY A 125 -18.49 10.19 3.59
C GLY A 125 -17.15 9.65 4.08
N SER A 126 -16.06 10.14 3.49
CA SER A 126 -14.67 9.78 3.80
C SER A 126 -13.97 10.78 4.73
N GLY A 127 -14.39 12.04 4.73
CA GLY A 127 -13.83 13.12 5.53
C GLY A 127 -14.51 13.27 6.89
N LYS A 128 -14.23 12.34 7.83
CA LYS A 128 -14.62 12.51 9.24
C LYS A 128 -13.62 13.40 9.97
N SER A 129 -14.07 14.02 11.07
CA SER A 129 -13.24 14.85 11.94
C SER A 129 -12.21 14.07 12.76
N LEU A 130 -12.43 12.76 12.94
CA LEU A 130 -11.47 11.91 13.64
C LEU A 130 -10.26 11.62 12.77
N THR A 131 -9.09 11.65 13.41
CA THR A 131 -7.80 11.34 12.80
C THR A 131 -7.04 10.32 13.64
N SER A 132 -6.07 9.66 13.01
CA SER A 132 -5.00 8.95 13.70
C SER A 132 -3.67 9.23 13.02
N SER A 133 -2.57 9.09 13.77
CA SER A 133 -1.23 9.49 13.34
C SER A 133 -0.57 8.43 12.44
N HIS A 134 -0.09 8.83 11.28
CA HIS A 134 0.89 8.10 10.48
C HIS A 134 2.31 8.53 10.85
N SER A 135 3.27 7.60 10.94
CA SER A 135 4.65 7.86 11.36
C SER A 135 5.36 8.93 10.50
N PHE A 136 5.11 8.94 9.20
CA PHE A 136 5.71 9.90 8.27
C PHE A 136 4.84 11.13 8.00
N PHE A 137 3.51 10.97 8.02
CA PHE A 137 2.56 11.96 7.52
C PHE A 137 1.71 12.60 8.61
N GLY A 138 1.94 12.27 9.89
CA GLY A 138 1.20 12.83 11.01
C GLY A 138 -0.28 12.47 10.96
N GLU A 139 -1.14 13.33 11.51
CA GLU A 139 -2.59 13.10 11.59
C GLU A 139 -3.24 12.99 10.21
N LEU A 140 -3.95 11.89 9.99
CA LEU A 140 -4.74 11.61 8.78
C LEU A 140 -6.16 11.20 9.17
N ASN A 141 -7.16 11.71 8.43
CA ASN A 141 -8.54 11.22 8.54
C ASN A 141 -8.73 9.93 7.72
N SER A 142 -9.90 9.31 7.82
CA SER A 142 -10.19 8.04 7.11
C SER A 142 -9.99 8.11 5.60
N GLY A 143 -10.37 9.20 4.94
CA GLY A 143 -10.14 9.37 3.50
C GLY A 143 -8.66 9.56 3.14
N ALA A 144 -7.90 10.22 4.02
CA ALA A 144 -6.46 10.40 3.84
C ALA A 144 -5.69 9.10 4.06
N TRP A 145 -6.09 8.28 5.05
CA TRP A 145 -5.61 6.91 5.23
C TRP A 145 -5.96 5.99 4.04
N TYR A 146 -7.16 6.13 3.48
CA TYR A 146 -7.55 5.41 2.27
C TYR A 146 -6.64 5.77 1.09
N MET A 147 -6.32 7.06 0.93
CA MET A 147 -5.44 7.53 -0.13
C MET A 147 -3.96 7.25 0.13
N PHE A 148 -3.57 7.02 1.38
CA PHE A 148 -2.22 6.58 1.71
C PHE A 148 -1.92 5.24 1.05
N GLN A 149 -2.86 4.29 1.01
CA GLN A 149 -2.67 3.01 0.29
C GLN A 149 -2.26 3.21 -1.17
N ARG A 150 -2.80 4.23 -1.85
CA ARG A 150 -2.39 4.56 -3.23
C ARG A 150 -0.92 5.01 -3.29
N VAL A 151 -0.51 5.90 -2.39
CA VAL A 151 0.85 6.43 -2.38
C VAL A 151 1.84 5.33 -2.03
N HIS A 152 1.48 4.48 -1.06
CA HIS A 152 2.24 3.29 -0.64
C HIS A 152 2.43 2.31 -1.80
N ASP A 153 1.34 1.94 -2.49
CA ASP A 153 1.42 1.05 -3.64
C ASP A 153 2.33 1.61 -4.74
N LEU A 154 2.23 2.92 -5.04
CA LEU A 154 3.05 3.55 -6.08
C LEU A 154 4.53 3.64 -5.71
N ASP A 155 4.86 3.83 -4.44
CA ASP A 155 6.24 3.81 -3.96
C ASP A 155 6.86 2.42 -4.17
N HIS A 156 6.14 1.37 -3.77
CA HIS A 156 6.60 -0.01 -3.93
C HIS A 156 6.59 -0.49 -5.39
N VAL A 157 5.70 0.00 -6.25
CA VAL A 157 5.83 -0.17 -7.71
C VAL A 157 7.14 0.42 -8.21
N GLY A 158 7.54 1.58 -7.71
CA GLY A 158 8.84 2.19 -8.02
C GLY A 158 10.02 1.30 -7.60
N GLN A 159 9.97 0.72 -6.41
CA GLN A 159 11.00 -0.21 -5.91
C GLN A 159 11.08 -1.48 -6.77
N ILE A 160 9.94 -2.10 -7.09
CA ILE A 160 9.88 -3.28 -7.97
C ILE A 160 10.46 -2.96 -9.34
N THR A 161 10.07 -1.82 -9.92
CA THR A 161 10.56 -1.37 -11.23
C THR A 161 12.08 -1.16 -11.21
N ALA A 162 12.61 -0.52 -10.16
CA ALA A 162 14.05 -0.30 -10.01
C ALA A 162 14.82 -1.62 -9.93
N CYS A 163 14.30 -2.60 -9.17
CA CYS A 163 14.89 -3.94 -9.06
C CYS A 163 14.97 -4.63 -10.43
N LYS A 164 13.87 -4.62 -11.19
CA LYS A 164 13.81 -5.20 -12.55
C LYS A 164 14.71 -4.52 -13.58
N GLN A 165 15.01 -3.23 -13.39
CA GLN A 165 15.89 -2.46 -14.28
C GLN A 165 17.38 -2.70 -13.99
N HIS A 166 17.71 -3.45 -12.93
CA HIS A 166 19.10 -3.75 -12.63
C HIS A 166 19.72 -4.63 -13.74
N PRO A 167 20.96 -4.34 -14.21
CA PRO A 167 21.57 -5.09 -15.33
C PRO A 167 21.76 -6.59 -15.09
N GLU A 168 21.81 -6.99 -13.82
CA GLU A 168 21.96 -8.39 -13.39
C GLU A 168 20.64 -9.07 -13.03
N TYR A 169 19.50 -8.39 -13.25
CA TYR A 169 18.19 -8.97 -12.99
C TYR A 169 17.97 -10.23 -13.84
N PRO A 170 17.49 -11.36 -13.27
CA PRO A 170 17.36 -12.61 -14.01
C PRO A 170 16.36 -12.53 -15.16
N ASP A 171 16.75 -13.09 -16.32
CA ASP A 171 15.83 -13.29 -17.44
C ASP A 171 14.71 -14.25 -17.02
N GLY A 172 13.46 -13.88 -17.27
CA GLY A 172 12.31 -14.76 -17.02
C GLY A 172 12.35 -15.93 -17.99
N VAL A 173 12.35 -17.16 -17.47
CA VAL A 173 12.35 -18.40 -18.26
C VAL A 173 10.98 -18.69 -18.86
#